data_AF-A0A7V7WYR5-F1
#
_entry.id   AF-A0A7V7WYR5-F1
#
_cell.length_a   1.000
_cell.length_b   1.000
_cell.length_c   1.000
_cell.angle_alpha   90.00
_cell.angle_beta   90.00
_cell.angle_gamma   90.00
#
_symmetry.space_group_name_H-M   'P 1'
#
loop_
_entity.id
_entity.type
_entity.pdbx_description
1 polymer ?
#
loop_
_entity_poly.entity_id
_entity_poly.type
_entity_poly.pdbx_seq_one_letter_code
_entity_poly.pdbx_strand_id
1 'polypeptide(L)'
;MAATLDDRDGSLTLTTGDVLNVSFTACRETANAQADGSLSLAFGQLSAAPTLSLQAQVTMVQFTLSSLSSSRSVRYDGALRLTYAEPAVDTTVSELLVGGADTLTMAVTHPLYTDTVTLRPGFAAAQYGFPPGPAGPNSLRTRYEINGQVASKAAGGWVSVFSTVHLWQYVDVETHPSSGMIQVNGELGRVMLTVESAHDVRVDLDTDAGTIASKLVPWDELV
;
A
#
# COMPACT_ATOMS: atom_id res chain seq x y z
N MET A 1 2.97 -2.75 -22.21
CA MET A 1 2.83 -1.49 -21.47
C MET A 1 2.95 -0.34 -22.46
N ALA A 2 2.07 0.65 -22.36
CA ALA A 2 2.19 1.90 -23.10
C ALA A 2 2.07 3.08 -22.14
N ALA A 3 2.96 4.06 -22.28
CA ALA A 3 2.99 5.27 -21.46
C ALA A 3 2.96 6.50 -22.38
N THR A 4 2.16 7.50 -22.02
CA THR A 4 2.03 8.76 -22.75
C THR A 4 2.06 9.92 -21.77
N LEU A 5 2.97 10.87 -22.00
CA LEU A 5 3.03 12.12 -21.27
C LEU A 5 2.18 13.18 -21.99
N ASP A 6 1.19 13.71 -21.28
CA ASP A 6 0.48 14.95 -21.62
C ASP A 6 1.30 16.12 -21.07
N ASP A 7 2.23 16.60 -21.90
CA ASP A 7 3.07 17.78 -21.65
C ASP A 7 2.23 19.04 -21.90
N ARG A 8 1.73 19.63 -20.81
CA ARG A 8 0.74 20.71 -20.89
C ARG A 8 1.37 22.09 -21.01
N ASP A 9 2.62 22.21 -20.60
CA ASP A 9 3.39 23.45 -20.70
C ASP A 9 4.31 23.48 -21.93
N GLY A 10 4.43 22.37 -22.65
CA GLY A 10 5.24 22.25 -23.87
C GLY A 10 6.73 22.26 -23.59
N SER A 11 7.14 21.92 -22.36
CA SER A 11 8.54 21.99 -21.92
C SER A 11 9.40 20.85 -22.47
N LEU A 12 8.79 19.79 -23.03
CA LEU A 12 9.44 18.54 -23.44
C LEU A 12 10.12 17.81 -22.28
N THR A 13 9.79 18.19 -21.05
CA THR A 13 10.30 17.59 -19.82
C THR A 13 9.16 17.38 -18.86
N LEU A 14 9.35 16.52 -17.86
CA LEU A 14 8.32 16.33 -16.83
C LEU A 14 8.31 17.53 -15.89
N THR A 15 7.17 18.21 -15.79
CA THR A 15 6.98 19.39 -14.93
C THR A 15 5.70 19.29 -14.10
N THR A 16 5.51 20.27 -13.21
CA THR A 16 4.26 20.40 -12.45
C THR A 16 3.13 20.81 -13.38
N GLY A 17 2.01 20.09 -13.34
CA GLY A 17 0.83 20.29 -14.18
C GLY A 17 0.64 19.20 -15.24
N ASP A 18 1.72 18.51 -15.62
CA ASP A 18 1.70 17.42 -16.59
C ASP A 18 0.95 16.20 -16.10
N VAL A 19 0.53 15.35 -17.05
CA VAL A 19 -0.12 14.07 -16.74
C VAL A 19 0.56 12.91 -17.44
N LEU A 20 1.02 11.93 -16.66
CA LEU A 20 1.51 10.66 -17.18
C LEU A 20 0.38 9.63 -17.16
N ASN A 21 -0.02 9.17 -18.34
CA ASN A 21 -0.95 8.06 -18.49
C ASN A 21 -0.17 6.77 -18.78
N VAL A 22 -0.48 5.70 -18.07
CA VAL A 22 0.12 4.38 -18.24
C VAL A 22 -0.97 3.34 -18.40
N SER A 23 -0.87 2.51 -19.43
CA SER A 23 -1.75 1.39 -19.69
C SER A 23 -0.99 0.07 -19.68
N PHE A 24 -1.62 -0.92 -19.06
CA PHE A 24 -1.11 -2.27 -18.87
C PHE A 24 -2.04 -3.25 -19.58
N THR A 25 -1.44 -4.13 -20.37
CA THR A 25 -2.13 -5.23 -21.04
C THR A 25 -1.24 -6.45 -20.90
N ALA A 26 -1.67 -7.38 -20.06
CA ALA A 26 -0.93 -8.57 -19.65
C ALA A 26 0.54 -8.28 -19.33
N CYS A 27 0.80 -7.18 -18.62
CA CYS A 27 2.16 -6.74 -18.33
C CYS A 27 2.73 -7.56 -17.18
N ARG A 28 3.74 -8.38 -17.48
CA ARG A 28 4.38 -9.23 -16.47
C ARG A 28 5.47 -8.45 -15.75
N GLU A 29 5.31 -8.30 -14.44
CA GLU A 29 6.37 -7.77 -13.56
C GLU A 29 7.36 -8.89 -13.21
N THR A 30 6.84 -10.09 -12.93
CA THR A 30 7.63 -11.29 -12.67
C THR A 30 7.05 -12.48 -13.44
N ALA A 31 7.65 -13.66 -13.33
CA ALA A 31 7.10 -14.88 -13.91
C ALA A 31 5.67 -15.19 -13.42
N ASN A 32 5.35 -14.76 -12.18
CA ASN A 32 4.10 -15.09 -11.48
C ASN A 32 3.17 -13.89 -11.26
N ALA A 33 3.57 -12.67 -11.66
CA ALA A 33 2.78 -11.46 -11.46
C ALA A 33 2.41 -10.82 -12.80
N GLN A 34 1.15 -10.42 -12.93
CA GLN A 34 0.62 -9.73 -14.10
C GLN A 34 -0.17 -8.48 -13.70
N ALA A 35 0.05 -7.39 -14.41
CA ALA A 35 -0.67 -6.14 -14.31
C ALA A 35 -1.51 -5.88 -15.57
N ASP A 36 -2.74 -5.40 -15.35
CA ASP A 36 -3.71 -5.01 -16.38
C ASP A 36 -4.42 -3.71 -15.99
N GLY A 37 -4.99 -2.98 -16.96
CA GLY A 37 -5.75 -1.75 -16.70
C GLY A 37 -4.93 -0.47 -16.90
N SER A 38 -5.29 0.61 -16.21
CA SER A 38 -4.62 1.91 -16.41
C SER A 38 -4.46 2.74 -15.15
N LEU A 39 -3.39 3.54 -15.17
CA LEU A 39 -3.02 4.54 -14.17
C LEU A 39 -2.85 5.89 -14.85
N SER A 40 -3.31 6.96 -14.20
CA SER A 40 -3.01 8.35 -14.60
C SER A 40 -2.43 9.09 -13.40
N LEU A 41 -1.27 9.71 -13.59
CA LEU A 41 -0.58 10.50 -12.57
C LEU A 41 -0.58 11.96 -12.99
N ALA A 42 -1.32 12.80 -12.29
CA ALA A 42 -1.29 14.25 -12.48
C ALA A 42 -0.34 14.90 -11.47
N PHE A 43 0.78 15.46 -11.94
CA PHE A 43 1.84 15.98 -11.09
C PHE A 43 1.44 17.36 -10.54
N GLY A 44 1.22 17.44 -9.23
CA GLY A 44 0.91 18.70 -8.53
C GLY A 44 2.14 19.40 -7.98
N GLN A 45 3.21 18.66 -7.70
CA GLN A 45 4.53 19.18 -7.32
C GLN A 45 5.61 18.25 -7.86
N LEU A 46 6.73 18.82 -8.30
CA LEU A 46 7.89 18.07 -8.75
C LEU A 46 9.17 18.89 -8.54
N SER A 47 10.17 18.30 -7.91
CA SER A 47 11.52 18.83 -7.75
C SER A 47 12.51 17.68 -7.87
N ALA A 48 13.59 17.83 -8.65
CA ALA A 48 14.51 16.73 -8.95
C ALA A 48 15.96 16.96 -8.50
N ALA A 49 16.30 18.14 -7.95
CA ALA A 49 17.67 18.45 -7.53
C ALA A 49 17.71 19.30 -6.23
N PRO A 50 18.61 19.01 -5.28
CA PRO A 50 19.56 17.89 -5.25
C PRO A 50 18.93 16.54 -4.89
N THR A 51 17.68 16.53 -4.44
CA THR A 51 16.92 15.32 -4.11
C THR A 51 15.54 15.36 -4.78
N LEU A 52 14.99 14.18 -5.06
CA LEU A 52 13.67 14.05 -5.70
C LEU A 52 12.56 14.27 -4.68
N SER A 53 11.60 15.13 -5.02
CA SER A 53 10.29 15.17 -4.37
C SER A 53 9.19 15.32 -5.42
N LEU A 54 8.09 14.60 -5.24
CA LEU A 54 6.92 14.71 -6.08
C LEU A 54 5.64 14.56 -5.27
N GLN A 55 4.60 15.22 -5.75
CA GLN A 55 3.24 14.97 -5.34
C GLN A 55 2.40 14.78 -6.60
N ALA A 56 1.65 13.69 -6.67
CA ALA A 56 0.78 13.39 -7.80
C ALA A 56 -0.59 12.90 -7.34
N GLN A 57 -1.64 13.30 -8.06
CA GLN A 57 -2.92 12.61 -7.98
C GLN A 57 -2.86 11.39 -8.88
N VAL A 58 -3.01 10.21 -8.29
CA VAL A 58 -3.04 8.92 -9.00
C VAL A 58 -4.49 8.51 -9.16
N THR A 59 -4.92 8.30 -10.40
CA THR A 59 -6.24 7.73 -10.73
C THR A 59 -6.04 6.34 -11.34
N MET A 60 -6.77 5.37 -10.82
CA MET A 60 -6.77 3.96 -11.25
C MET A 60 -8.10 3.64 -11.90
N VAL A 61 -8.06 3.02 -13.08
CA VAL A 61 -9.24 2.50 -13.78
C VAL A 61 -8.98 1.05 -14.14
N GLN A 62 -9.72 0.15 -13.49
CA GLN A 62 -9.58 -1.30 -13.61
C GLN A 62 -8.14 -1.80 -13.47
N PHE A 63 -7.31 -1.09 -12.70
CA PHE A 63 -5.92 -1.46 -12.53
C PHE A 63 -5.85 -2.73 -11.69
N THR A 64 -5.42 -3.83 -12.27
CA THR A 64 -5.48 -5.15 -11.64
C THR A 64 -4.08 -5.73 -11.53
N LEU A 65 -3.71 -6.14 -10.32
CA LEU A 65 -2.54 -6.97 -10.06
C LEU A 65 -3.00 -8.40 -9.79
N SER A 66 -2.45 -9.37 -10.53
CA SER A 66 -2.85 -10.77 -10.46
C SER A 66 -1.65 -11.68 -10.29
N SER A 67 -1.80 -12.70 -9.46
CA SER A 67 -0.90 -13.84 -9.39
C SER A 67 -1.32 -14.92 -10.38
N LEU A 68 -0.42 -15.28 -11.29
CA LEU A 68 -0.66 -16.30 -12.30
C LEU A 68 -0.59 -17.74 -11.75
N SER A 69 -0.03 -17.92 -10.55
CA SER A 69 0.14 -19.23 -9.91
C SER A 69 -0.90 -19.53 -8.83
N SER A 70 -1.55 -18.51 -8.26
CA SER A 70 -2.42 -18.69 -7.08
C SER A 70 -3.86 -18.23 -7.27
N SER A 71 -4.24 -17.78 -8.47
CA SER A 71 -5.56 -17.18 -8.76
C SER A 71 -5.93 -16.01 -7.84
N ARG A 72 -4.95 -15.41 -7.17
CA ARG A 72 -5.10 -14.20 -6.36
C ARG A 72 -5.09 -12.98 -7.27
N SER A 73 -5.96 -12.01 -7.03
CA SER A 73 -5.90 -10.73 -7.71
C SER A 73 -6.52 -9.60 -6.90
N VAL A 74 -6.02 -8.39 -7.10
CA VAL A 74 -6.61 -7.16 -6.56
C VAL A 74 -6.81 -6.19 -7.70
N ARG A 75 -8.06 -5.74 -7.90
CA ARG A 75 -8.40 -4.66 -8.84
C ARG A 75 -8.67 -3.36 -8.08
N TYR A 76 -7.97 -2.31 -8.46
CA TYR A 76 -8.06 -0.97 -7.91
C TYR A 76 -8.86 -0.06 -8.85
N ASP A 77 -9.82 0.66 -8.29
CA ASP A 77 -10.61 1.68 -8.98
C ASP A 77 -10.81 2.90 -8.09
N GLY A 78 -10.50 4.07 -8.62
CA GLY A 78 -10.64 5.33 -7.90
C GLY A 78 -9.35 6.14 -7.88
N ALA A 79 -9.16 6.96 -6.85
CA ALA A 79 -8.04 7.87 -6.81
C ALA A 79 -7.43 8.02 -5.41
N LEU A 80 -6.15 8.38 -5.39
CA LEU A 80 -5.39 8.72 -4.21
C LEU A 80 -4.33 9.77 -4.56
N ARG A 81 -3.82 10.45 -3.56
CA ARG A 81 -2.64 11.29 -3.66
C ARG A 81 -1.41 10.48 -3.27
N LEU A 82 -0.41 10.47 -4.14
CA LEU A 82 0.94 10.00 -3.86
C LEU A 82 1.82 11.20 -3.51
N THR A 83 2.53 11.12 -2.40
CA THR A 83 3.65 11.99 -2.07
C THR A 83 4.90 11.13 -1.99
N TYR A 84 5.98 11.54 -2.65
CA TYR A 84 7.29 10.92 -2.51
C TYR A 84 8.36 11.98 -2.27
N ALA A 85 9.33 11.69 -1.41
CA ALA A 85 10.45 12.57 -1.16
C ALA A 85 11.71 11.79 -0.76
N GLU A 86 12.86 12.29 -1.17
CA GLU A 86 14.19 11.89 -0.73
C GLU A 86 14.77 12.99 0.18
N PRO A 87 14.40 13.04 1.47
CA PRO A 87 14.94 14.06 2.37
C PRO A 87 16.47 13.97 2.55
N ALA A 88 17.07 12.81 2.29
CA ALA A 88 18.52 12.58 2.30
C ALA A 88 18.90 11.45 1.31
N VAL A 89 20.19 11.31 0.99
CA VAL A 89 20.73 10.37 -0.02
C VAL A 89 20.27 8.92 0.16
N ASP A 90 19.97 8.49 1.39
CA ASP A 90 19.55 7.13 1.72
C ASP A 90 18.25 7.10 2.54
N THR A 91 17.46 8.17 2.48
CA THR A 91 16.17 8.24 3.19
C THR A 91 15.08 8.57 2.19
N THR A 92 14.05 7.75 2.16
CA THR A 92 12.89 7.95 1.31
C THR A 92 11.62 8.00 2.14
N VAL A 93 10.66 8.78 1.69
CA VAL A 93 9.31 8.84 2.25
C VAL A 93 8.35 8.70 1.09
N SER A 94 7.43 7.75 1.18
CA SER A 94 6.33 7.57 0.26
C SER A 94 5.03 7.52 1.05
N GLU A 95 4.06 8.36 0.71
CA GLU A 95 2.76 8.42 1.37
C GLU A 95 1.65 8.34 0.32
N LEU A 96 0.71 7.46 0.56
CA LEU A 96 -0.54 7.33 -0.17
C LEU A 96 -1.66 7.86 0.71
N LEU A 97 -2.49 8.76 0.19
CA LEU A 97 -3.63 9.32 0.91
C LEU A 97 -4.88 9.32 0.01
N VAL A 98 -5.98 8.78 0.50
CA VAL A 98 -7.29 8.98 -0.15
C VAL A 98 -7.78 10.39 0.16
N GLY A 99 -7.84 11.26 -0.85
CA GLY A 99 -8.21 12.66 -0.70
C GLY A 99 -9.67 12.87 -0.25
N GLY A 100 -9.99 14.09 0.19
CA GLY A 100 -11.31 14.44 0.77
C GLY A 100 -12.51 14.14 -0.14
N ALA A 101 -12.32 14.25 -1.46
CA ALA A 101 -13.34 13.97 -2.47
C ALA A 101 -13.11 12.62 -3.19
N ASP A 102 -12.02 11.92 -2.88
CA ASP A 102 -11.64 10.69 -3.56
C ASP A 102 -12.23 9.47 -2.86
N THR A 103 -12.31 8.37 -3.59
CA THR A 103 -12.53 7.04 -3.05
C THR A 103 -11.56 6.09 -3.72
N LEU A 104 -11.13 5.06 -3.02
CA LEU A 104 -10.41 3.95 -3.62
C LEU A 104 -11.12 2.66 -3.26
N THR A 105 -11.50 1.91 -4.27
CA THR A 105 -12.11 0.59 -4.12
C THR A 105 -11.13 -0.47 -4.58
N MET A 106 -11.02 -1.55 -3.82
CA MET A 106 -10.20 -2.72 -4.10
C MET A 106 -11.11 -3.94 -4.18
N ALA A 107 -11.27 -4.54 -5.35
CA ALA A 107 -11.91 -5.84 -5.49
C ALA A 107 -10.85 -6.93 -5.31
N VAL A 108 -10.91 -7.63 -4.19
CA VAL A 108 -9.97 -8.68 -3.79
C VAL A 108 -10.54 -10.04 -4.16
N THR A 109 -9.75 -10.83 -4.86
CA THR A 109 -10.03 -12.25 -5.16
C THR A 109 -8.92 -13.09 -4.57
N HIS A 110 -9.30 -14.02 -3.70
CA HIS A 110 -8.42 -15.01 -3.09
C HIS A 110 -9.08 -16.40 -3.21
N PRO A 111 -8.33 -17.51 -3.28
CA PRO A 111 -8.93 -18.86 -3.35
C PRO A 111 -9.93 -19.19 -2.24
N LEU A 112 -9.80 -18.55 -1.08
CA LEU A 112 -10.66 -18.77 0.08
C LEU A 112 -11.79 -17.73 0.23
N TYR A 113 -11.68 -16.56 -0.40
CA TYR A 113 -12.67 -15.49 -0.25
C TYR A 113 -12.60 -14.47 -1.38
N THR A 114 -13.71 -13.77 -1.61
CA THR A 114 -13.77 -12.61 -2.49
C THR A 114 -14.42 -11.47 -1.73
N ASP A 115 -13.88 -10.26 -1.87
CA ASP A 115 -14.40 -9.11 -1.16
C ASP A 115 -14.19 -7.81 -1.94
N THR A 116 -14.89 -6.77 -1.52
CA THR A 116 -14.66 -5.41 -2.00
C THR A 116 -14.36 -4.53 -0.82
N VAL A 117 -13.15 -3.99 -0.79
CA VAL A 117 -12.66 -3.09 0.25
C VAL A 117 -12.71 -1.66 -0.28
N THR A 118 -13.40 -0.77 0.41
CA THR A 118 -13.43 0.67 0.07
C THR A 118 -12.66 1.46 1.11
N LEU A 119 -11.68 2.24 0.69
CA LEU A 119 -10.91 3.13 1.55
C LEU A 119 -11.61 4.49 1.66
N ARG A 120 -11.82 4.98 2.88
CA ARG A 120 -12.45 6.28 3.13
C ARG A 120 -11.48 7.44 2.84
N PRO A 121 -11.97 8.63 2.43
CA PRO A 121 -11.23 9.86 2.59
C PRO A 121 -10.50 9.96 3.92
N GLY A 122 -9.20 10.27 3.87
CA GLY A 122 -8.31 10.30 5.03
C GLY A 122 -7.58 9.00 5.32
N PHE A 123 -7.88 7.89 4.62
CA PHE A 123 -7.06 6.69 4.69
C PHE A 123 -5.67 6.98 4.14
N ALA A 124 -4.65 6.65 4.93
CA ALA A 124 -3.25 6.86 4.64
C ALA A 124 -2.44 5.58 4.82
N ALA A 125 -1.50 5.36 3.91
CA ALA A 125 -0.44 4.37 4.05
C ALA A 125 0.89 5.05 3.75
N ALA A 126 1.89 4.85 4.59
CA ALA A 126 3.19 5.47 4.46
C ALA A 126 4.31 4.44 4.57
N GLN A 127 5.37 4.69 3.80
CA GLN A 127 6.60 3.93 3.78
C GLN A 127 7.77 4.90 4.01
N TYR A 128 8.64 4.56 4.95
CA TYR A 128 9.85 5.32 5.24
C TYR A 128 11.05 4.40 5.07
N GLY A 129 11.87 4.66 4.05
CA GLY A 129 13.14 3.99 3.85
C GLY A 129 14.24 4.67 4.66
N PHE A 130 15.07 3.87 5.33
CA PHE A 130 16.19 4.34 6.13
C PHE A 130 17.50 3.72 5.63
N PRO A 131 18.64 4.43 5.83
CA PRO A 131 19.94 3.85 5.56
C PRO A 131 20.18 2.57 6.38
N PRO A 132 21.14 1.72 5.99
CA PRO A 132 21.52 0.55 6.75
C PRO A 132 21.78 0.89 8.22
N GLY A 133 21.11 0.17 9.12
CA GLY A 133 21.29 0.32 10.56
C GLY A 133 22.60 -0.28 11.06
N PRO A 134 22.92 -0.15 12.37
CA PRO A 134 24.12 -0.74 12.97
C PRO A 134 24.14 -2.29 12.94
N ALA A 135 23.03 -2.94 12.55
CA ALA A 135 22.90 -4.38 12.41
C ALA A 135 23.70 -4.97 11.22
N GLY A 136 24.19 -4.14 10.31
CA GLY A 136 25.09 -4.57 9.24
C GLY A 136 25.06 -3.64 8.02
N PRO A 137 26.11 -3.66 7.18
CA PRO A 137 26.31 -2.69 6.09
C PRO A 137 25.31 -2.78 4.93
N ASN A 138 24.39 -3.75 4.90
CA ASN A 138 23.51 -4.00 3.76
C ASN A 138 22.01 -3.93 4.07
N SER A 139 21.60 -3.81 5.34
CA SER A 139 20.20 -4.04 5.72
C SER A 139 19.37 -2.76 5.57
N LEU A 140 18.84 -2.49 4.37
CA LEU A 140 17.92 -1.38 4.13
C LEU A 140 16.66 -1.60 4.97
N ARG A 141 16.44 -0.70 5.92
CA ARG A 141 15.34 -0.83 6.87
C ARG A 141 14.18 0.04 6.42
N THR A 142 13.02 -0.55 6.28
CA THR A 142 11.80 0.15 5.91
C THR A 142 10.80 0.11 7.05
N ARG A 143 10.18 1.26 7.32
CA ARG A 143 9.06 1.40 8.25
C ARG A 143 7.77 1.59 7.46
N TYR A 144 6.72 0.87 7.83
CA TYR A 144 5.38 1.08 7.29
C TYR A 144 4.41 1.56 8.36
N GLU A 145 3.50 2.43 7.94
CA GLU A 145 2.41 2.95 8.74
C GLU A 145 1.13 2.89 7.93
N ILE A 146 0.04 2.45 8.58
CA ILE A 146 -1.30 2.47 8.00
C ILE A 146 -2.18 3.19 9.01
N ASN A 147 -3.08 4.05 8.52
CA ASN A 147 -4.07 4.71 9.35
C ASN A 147 -5.28 5.10 8.51
N GLY A 148 -6.48 4.65 8.89
CA GLY A 148 -7.70 5.11 8.26
C GLY A 148 -8.89 4.20 8.48
N GLN A 149 -9.92 4.41 7.65
CA GLN A 149 -11.11 3.58 7.67
C GLN A 149 -11.27 2.83 6.36
N VAL A 150 -11.64 1.56 6.47
CA VAL A 150 -11.92 0.67 5.35
C VAL A 150 -13.30 0.06 5.53
N ALA A 151 -14.08 -0.03 4.46
CA ALA A 151 -15.35 -0.74 4.44
C ALA A 151 -15.21 -2.04 3.67
N SER A 152 -15.77 -3.10 4.22
CA SER A 152 -15.88 -4.39 3.54
C SER A 152 -17.21 -5.04 3.89
N LYS A 153 -17.75 -5.82 2.95
CA LYS A 153 -18.96 -6.62 3.22
C LYS A 153 -18.66 -7.71 4.25
N ALA A 154 -17.50 -8.34 4.16
CA ALA A 154 -17.05 -9.36 5.12
C ALA A 154 -16.83 -8.78 6.51
N ALA A 155 -16.36 -7.53 6.61
CA ALA A 155 -16.20 -6.81 7.87
C ALA A 155 -17.53 -6.27 8.46
N GLY A 156 -18.65 -6.42 7.75
CA GLY A 156 -19.96 -5.97 8.21
C GLY A 156 -20.16 -4.45 8.17
N GLY A 157 -19.28 -3.70 7.50
CA GLY A 157 -19.33 -2.24 7.47
C GLY A 157 -17.95 -1.61 7.52
N TRP A 158 -17.87 -0.43 8.16
CA TRP A 158 -16.63 0.32 8.33
C TRP A 158 -15.85 -0.18 9.53
N VAL A 159 -14.55 -0.39 9.33
CA VAL A 159 -13.59 -0.67 10.39
C VAL A 159 -12.44 0.34 10.32
N SER A 160 -11.90 0.69 11.49
CA SER A 160 -10.73 1.55 11.58
C SER A 160 -9.48 0.68 11.66
N VAL A 161 -8.49 0.95 10.80
CA VAL A 161 -7.21 0.23 10.73
C VAL A 161 -6.10 1.19 11.07
N PHE A 162 -5.24 0.85 12.01
CA PHE A 162 -4.06 1.65 12.31
C PHE A 162 -2.91 0.82 12.84
N SER A 163 -1.69 1.21 12.48
CA SER A 163 -0.47 0.67 13.08
C SER A 163 -0.31 1.24 14.50
N THR A 164 -0.48 0.40 15.53
CA THR A 164 -0.24 0.79 16.94
C THR A 164 1.24 0.79 17.28
N VAL A 165 1.99 -0.07 16.61
CA VAL A 165 3.46 -0.07 16.59
C VAL A 165 3.87 -0.16 15.13
N HIS A 166 4.81 0.70 14.72
CA HIS A 166 5.28 0.73 13.34
C HIS A 166 5.75 -0.64 12.86
N LEU A 167 5.40 -0.98 11.62
CA LEU A 167 5.86 -2.21 10.99
C LEU A 167 7.27 -1.99 10.46
N TRP A 168 8.20 -2.89 10.78
CA TRP A 168 9.58 -2.82 10.29
C TRP A 168 9.94 -4.02 9.43
N GLN A 169 10.68 -3.78 8.36
CA GLN A 169 11.17 -4.80 7.43
C GLN A 169 12.60 -4.51 7.00
N TYR A 170 13.40 -5.55 6.83
CA TYR A 170 14.68 -5.51 6.12
C TYR A 170 14.48 -5.95 4.67
N VAL A 171 14.21 -4.98 3.79
CA VAL A 171 13.67 -5.25 2.44
C VAL A 171 14.62 -6.00 1.51
N ASP A 172 15.91 -6.05 1.87
CA ASP A 172 16.96 -6.78 1.15
C ASP A 172 16.95 -8.29 1.44
N VAL A 173 16.38 -8.73 2.55
CA VAL A 173 16.44 -10.12 3.02
C VAL A 173 15.08 -10.70 3.47
N GLU A 174 14.08 -9.85 3.69
CA GLU A 174 12.75 -10.24 4.15
C GLU A 174 11.69 -9.86 3.11
N THR A 175 10.72 -10.75 2.88
CA THR A 175 9.57 -10.48 2.00
C THR A 175 8.44 -9.75 2.73
N HIS A 176 8.38 -9.85 4.06
CA HIS A 176 7.33 -9.28 4.92
C HIS A 176 7.94 -8.57 6.13
N PRO A 177 7.20 -7.67 6.82
CA PRO A 177 7.66 -7.08 8.06
C PRO A 177 8.01 -8.14 9.12
N SER A 178 9.07 -7.88 9.89
CA SER A 178 9.57 -8.73 10.97
C SER A 178 9.17 -8.26 12.38
N SER A 179 8.61 -7.05 12.50
CA SER A 179 8.05 -6.56 13.77
C SER A 179 6.99 -5.49 13.54
N GLY A 180 6.17 -5.23 14.57
CA GLY A 180 5.15 -4.18 14.59
C GLY A 180 3.78 -4.71 14.97
N MET A 181 2.78 -3.82 15.02
CA MET A 181 1.42 -4.16 15.42
C MET A 181 0.39 -3.35 14.63
N ILE A 182 -0.66 -4.03 14.17
CA ILE A 182 -1.81 -3.42 13.50
C ILE A 182 -3.05 -3.72 14.32
N GLN A 183 -3.85 -2.70 14.59
CA GLN A 183 -5.16 -2.84 15.20
C GLN A 183 -6.24 -2.56 14.18
N VAL A 184 -7.25 -3.43 14.14
CA VAL A 184 -8.49 -3.26 13.38
C VAL A 184 -9.65 -3.19 14.35
N ASN A 185 -10.33 -2.04 14.40
CA ASN A 185 -11.52 -1.84 15.23
C ASN A 185 -12.77 -1.92 14.37
N GLY A 186 -13.61 -2.91 14.61
CA GLY A 186 -14.97 -2.97 14.09
C GLY A 186 -15.99 -2.51 15.13
N GLU A 187 -17.27 -2.56 14.76
CA GLU A 187 -18.38 -2.18 15.65
C GLU A 187 -18.54 -3.14 16.85
N LEU A 188 -18.18 -4.42 16.66
CA LEU A 188 -18.45 -5.49 17.62
C LEU A 188 -17.20 -6.01 18.34
N GLY A 189 -16.03 -5.42 18.07
CA GLY A 189 -14.79 -5.87 18.67
C GLY A 189 -13.57 -5.39 17.91
N ARG A 190 -12.41 -5.93 18.26
CA ARG A 190 -11.14 -5.58 17.63
C ARG A 190 -10.33 -6.82 17.27
N VAL A 191 -9.53 -6.68 16.24
CA VAL A 191 -8.49 -7.63 15.87
C VAL A 191 -7.15 -6.95 16.09
N MET A 192 -6.24 -7.63 16.78
CA MET A 192 -4.85 -7.22 16.88
C MET A 192 -3.99 -8.17 16.06
N LEU A 193 -3.19 -7.61 15.17
CA LEU A 193 -2.17 -8.33 14.41
C LEU A 193 -0.83 -7.95 15.03
N THR A 194 -0.16 -8.91 15.69
CA THR A 194 1.20 -8.73 16.19
C THR A 194 2.17 -9.47 15.28
N VAL A 195 3.11 -8.75 14.70
CA VAL A 195 4.16 -9.35 13.86
C VAL A 195 5.19 -9.99 14.77
N GLU A 196 5.32 -11.32 14.70
CA GLU A 196 6.25 -12.10 15.52
C GLU A 196 7.57 -12.36 14.77
N SER A 197 7.50 -12.47 13.44
CA SER A 197 8.65 -12.65 12.57
C SER A 197 8.33 -12.22 11.13
N ALA A 198 9.32 -12.27 10.23
CA ALA A 198 9.12 -12.09 8.78
C ALA A 198 8.28 -13.21 8.13
N HIS A 199 7.90 -14.25 8.89
CA HIS A 199 7.10 -15.37 8.42
C HIS A 199 5.74 -15.43 9.10
N ASP A 200 5.63 -15.01 10.36
CA ASP A 200 4.47 -15.28 11.20
C ASP A 200 3.87 -14.01 11.82
N VAL A 201 2.55 -13.99 11.86
CA VAL A 201 1.73 -12.97 12.51
C VAL A 201 0.79 -13.63 13.50
N ARG A 202 0.78 -13.14 14.75
CA ARG A 202 -0.26 -13.52 15.71
C ARG A 202 -1.50 -12.65 15.47
N VAL A 203 -2.63 -13.32 15.24
CA VAL A 203 -3.96 -12.73 15.11
C VAL A 203 -4.70 -12.96 16.42
N ASP A 204 -4.94 -11.90 17.17
CA ASP A 204 -5.71 -11.91 18.40
C ASP A 204 -7.10 -11.32 18.13
N LEU A 205 -8.15 -12.12 18.33
CA LEU A 205 -9.54 -11.67 18.30
C LEU A 205 -9.92 -11.24 19.71
N ASP A 206 -10.32 -9.99 19.84
CA ASP A 206 -10.59 -9.37 21.12
C ASP A 206 -11.99 -8.72 21.13
N THR A 207 -12.61 -8.76 22.31
CA THR A 207 -13.86 -8.08 22.61
C THR A 207 -13.56 -6.97 23.63
N ASP A 208 -14.53 -6.12 23.97
CA ASP A 208 -14.30 -5.16 25.06
C ASP A 208 -14.04 -5.86 26.43
N ALA A 209 -14.30 -7.17 26.54
CA ALA A 209 -14.06 -7.99 27.71
C ALA A 209 -12.69 -8.73 27.72
N GLY A 210 -11.87 -8.58 26.69
CA GLY A 210 -10.56 -9.22 26.56
C GLY A 210 -10.48 -10.27 25.46
N THR A 211 -9.25 -10.75 25.20
CA THR A 211 -8.94 -11.64 24.08
C THR A 211 -9.70 -12.95 24.19
N ILE A 212 -10.49 -13.25 23.17
CA ILE A 212 -11.34 -14.46 23.13
C ILE A 212 -10.74 -15.58 22.26
N ALA A 213 -9.86 -15.24 21.32
CA ALA A 213 -9.12 -16.22 20.52
C ALA A 213 -7.78 -15.66 20.06
N SER A 214 -6.81 -16.53 19.88
CA SER A 214 -5.48 -16.19 19.36
C SER A 214 -5.01 -17.29 18.42
N LYS A 215 -4.42 -16.90 17.28
CA LYS A 215 -3.83 -17.83 16.31
C LYS A 215 -2.56 -17.24 15.71
N LEU A 216 -1.50 -18.02 15.66
CA LEU A 216 -0.33 -17.71 14.84
C LEU A 216 -0.59 -18.19 13.41
N VAL A 217 -0.42 -17.31 12.43
CA VAL A 217 -0.60 -17.60 11.01
C VAL A 217 0.59 -17.11 10.19
N PRO A 218 0.94 -17.81 9.10
CA PRO A 218 1.90 -17.29 8.12
C PRO A 218 1.41 -15.99 7.48
N TRP A 219 2.32 -15.07 7.16
CA TRP A 219 2.01 -13.84 6.41
C TRP A 219 1.25 -14.15 5.10
N ASP A 220 1.66 -15.20 4.37
CA ASP A 220 1.09 -15.57 3.08
C ASP A 220 -0.38 -16.07 3.15
N GLU A 221 -0.89 -16.34 4.37
CA GLU A 221 -2.33 -16.59 4.60
C GLU A 221 -3.13 -15.27 4.69
N LEU A 222 -2.47 -14.15 5.02
CA LEU A 222 -3.10 -12.83 5.19
C LEU A 222 -3.05 -11.97 3.91
N VAL A 223 -2.08 -12.21 3.02
CA VAL A 223 -1.85 -11.41 1.79
C VAL A 223 -2.20 -12.11 0.48
#